data_AF-X0U832-F1
#
_entry.id   AF-X0U832-F1
#
_cell.length_a   1.000
_cell.length_b   1.000
_cell.length_c   1.000
_cell.angle_alpha   90.00
_cell.angle_beta   90.00
_cell.angle_gamma   90.00
#
_symmetry.space_group_name_H-M   'P 1'
#
loop_
_entity.id
_entity.type
_entity.pdbx_description
1 polymer ?
#
loop_
_entity_poly.entity_id
_entity_poly.type
_entity_poly.pdbx_seq_one_letter_code
_entity_poly.pdbx_strand_id
1 'polypeptide(L)' 'MRVTVMNLATGKERIYMGCEPEDAVMAAYAQAHGDWCTWLYSKYQKFARSGRFCVSCGDWTAFKRRVVL' A
#
# COMPACT_ATOMS: atom_id res chain seq x y z
N MET A 1 4.86 -10.88 7.71
CA MET A 1 5.59 -10.10 6.68
C MET A 1 5.52 -8.63 7.03
N ARG A 2 6.63 -7.88 6.99
CA ARG A 2 6.66 -6.43 7.22
C ARG A 2 6.68 -5.72 5.87
N VAL A 3 5.76 -4.77 5.66
CA VAL A 3 5.71 -3.90 4.47
C VAL A 3 5.83 -2.45 4.91
N THR A 4 6.79 -1.73 4.32
CA THR A 4 6.90 -0.28 4.46
C THR A 4 6.21 0.38 3.28
N VAL A 5 5.33 1.34 3.58
CA VAL A 5 4.58 2.14 2.61
C VAL A 5 5.00 3.59 2.77
N MET A 6 5.43 4.23 1.68
CA MET A 6 5.88 5.62 1.67
C MET A 6 4.90 6.48 0.88
N ASN A 7 4.50 7.61 1.45
CA ASN A 7 3.79 8.65 0.73
C ASN A 7 4.80 9.51 -0.04
N LEU A 8 4.77 9.44 -1.37
CA LEU A 8 5.73 10.12 -2.24
C LEU A 8 5.59 11.64 -2.23
N ALA A 9 4.41 12.18 -1.90
CA ALA A 9 4.17 13.62 -1.84
C ALA A 9 4.68 14.26 -0.53
N THR A 10 4.67 13.51 0.57
CA THR A 10 4.96 14.04 1.92
C THR A 10 6.20 13.43 2.58
N GLY A 11 6.74 12.34 2.04
CA GLY A 11 7.83 11.59 2.64
C GLY A 11 7.44 10.78 3.89
N LYS A 12 6.16 10.76 4.27
CA LYS A 12 5.69 10.00 5.45
C LYS A 12 5.73 8.50 5.17
N GLU A 13 6.22 7.75 6.15
CA GLU A 13 6.23 6.28 6.11
C GLU A 13 5.17 5.69 7.04
N ARG A 14 4.66 4.52 6.64
CA ARG A 14 3.81 3.65 7.47
C ARG A 14 4.29 2.22 7.33
N ILE A 15 4.17 1.46 8.42
CA ILE A 15 4.57 0.06 8.47
C ILE A 15 3.33 -0.79 8.71
N TYR A 16 3.14 -1.80 7.87
CA TYR A 16 2.06 -2.78 7.99
C TYR A 16 2.65 -4.17 8.21
N MET A 17 1.99 -4.95 9.06
CA MET A 17 2.42 -6.30 9.45
C MET A 17 1.37 -7.31 9.01
N GLY A 18 1.80 -8.38 8.34
CA GLY A 18 0.94 -9.51 7.99
C GLY A 18 0.09 -9.31 6.72
N CYS A 19 0.35 -8.29 5.91
CA CYS A 19 -0.34 -8.07 4.64
C CYS A 19 0.64 -7.98 3.46
N GLU A 20 0.10 -8.20 2.26
CA GLU A 20 0.84 -8.01 1.01
C GLU A 20 1.03 -6.51 0.69
N PRO A 21 1.98 -6.15 -0.18
CA PRO A 21 2.21 -4.75 -0.58
C PRO A 21 0.96 -4.07 -1.12
N GLU A 22 0.14 -4.79 -1.91
CA GLU A 22 -1.11 -4.32 -2.48
C GLU A 22 -2.09 -3.87 -1.40
N ASP A 23 -2.31 -4.71 -0.39
CA ASP A 23 -3.20 -4.40 0.73
C ASP A 23 -2.64 -3.26 1.58
N ALA A 24 -1.33 -3.24 1.79
CA ALA A 24 -0.67 -2.20 2.57
C ALA A 24 -0.84 -0.81 1.96
N VAL A 25 -0.68 -0.67 0.63
CA VAL A 25 -0.88 0.63 -0.04
C VAL A 25 -2.34 1.06 -0.06
N MET A 26 -3.28 0.12 -0.25
CA MET A 26 -4.71 0.42 -0.20
C MET A 26 -5.14 0.82 1.22
N ALA A 27 -4.61 0.17 2.25
CA ALA A 27 -4.83 0.53 3.65
C ALA A 27 -4.28 1.93 3.95
N ALA A 28 -3.07 2.25 3.48
CA ALA A 28 -2.48 3.57 3.68
C ALA A 28 -3.31 4.68 3.02
N TYR A 29 -3.77 4.43 1.80
CA TYR A 29 -4.67 5.32 1.06
C TYR A 29 -6.01 5.50 1.78
N ALA A 30 -6.66 4.42 2.20
CA ALA A 30 -7.94 4.45 2.93
C ALA A 30 -7.83 5.27 4.22
N GLN A 31 -6.82 4.98 5.04
CA GLN A 31 -6.56 5.66 6.30
C GLN A 31 -6.23 7.15 6.11
N ALA A 32 -5.62 7.53 4.98
CA ALA A 32 -5.41 8.94 4.64
C ALA A 32 -6.71 9.70 4.34
N HIS A 33 -7.79 8.98 3.99
CA HIS A 33 -9.13 9.53 3.77
C HIS A 33 -10.06 9.32 4.97
N GLY A 34 -9.51 8.94 6.14
CA GLY A 34 -10.28 8.71 7.36
C GLY A 34 -11.03 7.36 7.39
N ASP A 35 -10.75 6.46 6.44
CA ASP A 35 -11.36 5.14 6.39
C ASP A 35 -10.44 4.10 7.05
N TRP A 36 -10.92 3.56 8.16
CA TRP A 36 -10.23 2.55 8.97
C TRP A 36 -10.86 1.17 8.84
N CYS A 37 -11.78 0.97 7.88
CA CYS A 37 -12.43 -0.32 7.66
C CYS A 37 -11.45 -1.27 6.96
N THR A 38 -10.78 -2.10 7.75
CA THR A 38 -9.69 -2.97 7.28
C THR A 38 -10.15 -4.19 6.49
N TRP A 39 -11.46 -4.40 6.37
CA TRP A 39 -12.07 -5.60 5.80
C TRP A 39 -12.52 -5.41 4.34
N LEU A 40 -12.51 -4.18 3.82
CA LEU A 40 -13.10 -3.83 2.53
C LEU A 40 -12.17 -2.97 1.66
N TYR A 41 -10.94 -3.41 1.46
CA TYR A 41 -9.97 -2.69 0.61
C TYR A 41 -10.25 -2.82 -0.89
N SER A 42 -11.03 -3.81 -1.31
CA SER A 42 -11.41 -4.03 -2.72
C SER A 42 -12.05 -2.80 -3.38
N LYS A 43 -12.72 -1.93 -2.60
CA LYS A 43 -13.27 -0.66 -3.10
C LYS A 43 -12.22 0.33 -3.61
N TYR A 44 -10.97 0.19 -3.17
CA TYR A 44 -9.84 1.02 -3.60
C TYR A 44 -9.01 0.39 -4.71
N GLN A 45 -9.32 -0.84 -5.12
CA GLN A 45 -8.54 -1.57 -6.13
C GLN A 45 -8.44 -0.79 -7.46
N LYS A 46 -9.49 -0.05 -7.83
CA LYS A 46 -9.48 0.82 -9.03
C LYS A 46 -8.45 1.96 -8.98
N PHE A 47 -7.97 2.33 -7.80
CA PHE A 47 -6.94 3.34 -7.60
C PHE A 47 -5.55 2.73 -7.46
N ALA A 48 -5.45 1.41 -7.27
CA ALA A 48 -4.20 0.71 -7.16
C ALA A 48 -3.58 0.49 -8.56
N ARG A 49 -2.30 0.83 -8.70
CA ARG A 49 -1.48 0.58 -9.88
C ARG A 49 -0.34 -0.34 -9.47
N SER A 50 -0.30 -1.51 -10.10
CA SER A 50 0.68 -2.54 -9.80
C SER A 50 1.73 -2.59 -10.91
N GLY A 51 2.98 -2.29 -10.56
CA GLY A 51 4.13 -2.41 -11.44
C GLY A 51 4.92 -3.69 -11.17
N ARG A 52 6.08 -3.83 -11.83
CA ARG A 52 6.96 -4.99 -11.64
C ARG A 52 7.57 -5.04 -10.24
N PHE A 53 7.99 -3.90 -9.71
CA PHE A 53 8.75 -3.82 -8.46
C PHE A 53 8.03 -3.06 -7.34
N CYS A 54 6.91 -2.41 -7.64
CA CYS A 54 6.17 -1.63 -6.68
C CYS A 54 4.68 -1.70 -6.98
N VAL A 55 3.90 -1.29 -5.98
CA VAL A 55 2.49 -1.01 -6.10
C VAL A 55 2.23 0.36 -5.50
N SER A 56 1.34 1.13 -6.12
CA SER A 56 0.97 2.47 -5.67
C SER A 56 -0.55 2.61 -5.60
N CYS A 57 -1.05 3.34 -4.62
CA CYS A 57 -2.46 3.73 -4.51
C CYS A 57 -2.53 5.20 -4.08
N GLY A 58 -2.89 6.09 -5.01
CA GLY A 58 -2.62 7.52 -4.87
C GLY A 58 -1.11 7.78 -4.68
N ASP A 59 -0.75 8.61 -3.72
CA ASP A 59 0.66 8.93 -3.40
C ASP A 59 1.36 7.84 -2.57
N TRP A 60 0.64 6.84 -2.08
CA TRP A 60 1.20 5.78 -1.24
C TRP A 60 1.78 4.65 -2.09
N THR A 61 3.04 4.31 -1.86
CA THR A 61 3.78 3.30 -2.64
C THR A 61 4.51 2.33 -1.74
N ALA A 62 4.50 1.04 -2.12
CA ALA A 62 5.28 -0.01 -1.48
C ALA A 62 6.07 -0.81 -2.51
N PHE A 63 7.25 -1.27 -2.13
CA PHE A 63 8.03 -2.20 -2.95
C PHE A 63 7.47 -3.62 -2.82
N LYS A 64 7.36 -4.31 -3.96
CA LYS A 64 7.14 -5.75 -4.00
C LYS A 64 8.43 -6.46 -3.61
N ARG A 65 8.31 -7.60 -2.93
CA ARG A 65 9.50 -8.40 -2.61
C ARG A 65 10.24 -8.77 -3.90
N ARG A 66 11.57 -8.67 -3.87
CA ARG A 66 12.41 -9.46 -4.78
C ARG A 66 12.23 -10.93 -4.38
N VAL A 67 11.61 -11.72 -5.24
CA VAL A 67 11.85 -13.16 -5.24
C VAL A 67 13.27 -13.32 -5.77
N VAL A 68 14.22 -13.58 -4.89
CA VAL A 68 15.53 -14.08 -5.31
C VAL A 68 15.26 -15.56 -5.66
N LEU A 69 15.27 -15.87 -6.96
CA LEU A 69 15.18 -17.23 -7.47
C LEU A 69 16.41 -18.05 -7.07
#